data_AF-A0A9X1MNX7-F1
#
_entry.id   AF-A0A9X1MNX7-F1
#
_cell.length_a   1.000
_cell.length_b   1.000
_cell.length_c   1.000
_cell.angle_alpha   90.00
_cell.angle_beta   90.00
_cell.angle_gamma   90.00
#
_symmetry.space_group_name_H-M   'P 1'
#
loop_
_entity.id
_entity.type
_entity.pdbx_description
1 polymer ?
#
loop_
_entity_poly.entity_id
_entity_poly.type
_entity_poly.pdbx_seq_one_letter_code
_entity_poly.pdbx_strand_id
1 'polypeptide(L)'
;MEEQGDVGSQPYLVIPRPEGQLRKLPVKFRWEVTRRHPVYLQNWKFAQFFFEWAQQGREMPTDNESSLRIQVAARSAQLLNAIGVSSFAPDPQLEFDDLEGSERLTPWLGGSISPVSLRRIWGILISAMSAEDFQDAATQITAAMSDEKDPGFRKAAGLGALRQIEEMKIDQMLNEPIVYINPEVSDRQIERDLKPMLSRWRNEKGIVVGRDRSDSYADYLRVWDLREGWEAGAYSADRERTLKEVANELEIKPSTANMRYRSAFQLVTGHPYLIPMWVRFMGIEKLSKVVQESIGKVAQHRPTKSRAKSALPESGLAGNETLGGIASEQADSQTQANTALAELIMDIESLVRSAKSNDQIREALDIDATTAVEFDQLIELVRARVEPK
;
A
#
# COMPACT_ATOMS: atom_id res chain seq x y z
N MET A 1 -9.27 15.56 22.19
CA MET A 1 -8.13 14.73 21.71
C MET A 1 -8.38 13.36 22.28
N GLU A 2 -9.14 12.55 21.56
CA GLU A 2 -9.33 11.14 21.90
C GLU A 2 -7.99 10.44 21.68
N GLU A 3 -7.55 9.69 22.69
CA GLU A 3 -6.50 8.70 22.53
C GLU A 3 -6.94 7.76 21.41
N GLN A 4 -6.27 7.85 20.26
CA GLN A 4 -6.30 6.77 19.28
C GLN A 4 -5.77 5.55 20.03
N GLY A 5 -6.70 4.69 20.44
CA GLY A 5 -6.38 3.43 21.10
C GLY A 5 -5.28 2.76 20.31
N ASP A 6 -4.24 2.34 21.00
CA ASP A 6 -3.17 1.51 20.48
C ASP A 6 -3.81 0.20 20.01
N VAL A 7 -4.32 0.22 18.77
CA VAL A 7 -4.81 -0.96 18.07
C VAL A 7 -3.59 -1.85 17.99
N GLY A 8 -3.54 -2.81 18.92
CA GLY A 8 -2.39 -3.64 19.20
C GLY A 8 -1.64 -3.93 17.92
N SER A 9 -0.35 -3.57 17.91
CA SER A 9 0.57 -3.62 16.77
C SER A 9 0.73 -5.05 16.25
N GLN A 10 -0.35 -5.55 15.64
CA GLN A 10 -0.38 -6.73 14.81
C GLN A 10 0.76 -6.54 13.80
N PRO A 11 1.72 -7.47 13.74
CA PRO A 11 2.81 -7.40 12.79
C PRO A 11 2.22 -7.56 11.39
N TYR A 12 1.68 -6.48 10.83
CA TYR A 12 1.09 -6.51 9.50
C TYR A 12 2.14 -7.05 8.54
N LEU A 13 1.81 -8.16 7.89
CA LEU A 13 2.67 -8.80 6.87
C LEU A 13 3.09 -7.79 5.79
N VAL A 14 2.25 -6.78 5.53
CA VAL A 14 2.54 -5.67 4.61
C VAL A 14 2.36 -4.34 5.32
N ILE A 15 3.33 -3.44 5.16
CA ILE A 15 3.17 -2.04 5.56
C ILE A 15 2.36 -1.34 4.48
N PRO A 16 1.17 -0.80 4.79
CA PRO A 16 0.38 -0.07 3.81
C PRO A 16 1.10 1.20 3.37
N ARG A 17 0.89 1.60 2.12
CA ARG A 17 1.36 2.89 1.62
C ARG A 17 0.51 3.99 2.28
N PRO A 18 1.09 5.13 2.72
CA PRO A 18 0.30 6.20 3.31
C PRO A 18 -0.79 6.67 2.36
N GLU A 19 -1.97 6.91 2.91
CA GLU A 19 -3.15 7.27 2.13
C GLU A 19 -2.89 8.52 1.27
N GLY A 20 -3.36 8.47 0.02
CA GLY A 20 -3.23 9.57 -0.93
C GLY A 20 -1.81 9.83 -1.44
N GLN A 21 -0.78 9.11 -0.97
CA GLN A 21 0.60 9.35 -1.41
C GLN A 21 0.78 9.15 -2.92
N LEU A 22 0.23 8.08 -3.50
CA LEU A 22 0.22 7.90 -4.95
C LEU A 22 -0.49 9.05 -5.67
N ARG A 23 -1.60 9.55 -5.12
CA ARG A 23 -2.40 10.62 -5.74
C ARG A 23 -1.65 11.95 -5.82
N LYS A 24 -0.58 12.12 -5.03
CA LYS A 24 0.30 13.30 -5.10
C LYS A 24 1.25 13.27 -6.30
N LEU A 25 1.41 12.12 -6.95
CA LEU A 25 2.35 11.96 -8.06
C LEU A 25 1.67 12.21 -9.41
N PRO A 26 2.40 12.72 -10.41
CA PRO A 26 1.95 12.68 -11.80
C PRO A 26 1.65 11.24 -12.22
N VAL A 27 0.67 11.05 -13.09
CA VAL A 27 0.13 9.73 -13.46
C VAL A 27 1.23 8.76 -13.89
N LYS A 28 2.14 9.19 -14.77
CA LYS A 28 3.32 8.41 -15.19
C LYS A 28 4.10 7.86 -14.00
N PHE A 29 4.44 8.72 -13.04
CA PHE A 29 5.20 8.31 -11.88
C PHE A 29 4.42 7.44 -10.91
N ARG A 30 3.08 7.50 -10.88
CA ARG A 30 2.27 6.53 -10.09
C ARG A 30 2.50 5.10 -10.57
N TRP A 31 2.56 4.91 -11.88
CA TRP A 31 2.89 3.62 -12.47
C TRP A 31 4.33 3.24 -12.14
N GLU A 32 5.29 4.12 -12.45
CA GLU A 32 6.71 3.82 -12.27
C GLU A 32 7.07 3.42 -10.83
N VAL A 33 6.47 4.08 -9.84
CA VAL A 33 6.73 3.76 -8.42
C VAL A 33 5.98 2.51 -7.96
N THR A 34 4.83 2.20 -8.59
CA THR A 34 4.03 1.02 -8.26
C THR A 34 4.64 -0.23 -8.85
N ARG A 35 5.05 -0.22 -10.12
CA ARG A 35 5.71 -1.39 -10.74
C ARG A 35 7.04 -1.77 -10.06
N ARG A 36 7.70 -0.80 -9.42
CA ARG A 36 8.90 -1.02 -8.57
C ARG A 36 8.59 -1.48 -7.16
N HIS A 37 7.34 -1.43 -6.71
CA HIS A 37 7.02 -1.75 -5.32
C HIS A 37 7.17 -3.27 -5.07
N PRO A 38 7.94 -3.73 -4.07
CA PRO A 38 8.16 -5.17 -3.84
C PRO A 38 6.87 -5.97 -3.64
N VAL A 39 5.93 -5.43 -2.84
CA VAL A 39 4.60 -6.03 -2.66
C VAL A 39 3.86 -6.18 -3.99
N TYR A 40 4.00 -5.22 -4.92
CA TYR A 40 3.38 -5.32 -6.23
C TYR A 40 3.96 -6.51 -7.00
N LEU A 41 5.28 -6.61 -7.06
CA LEU A 41 5.99 -7.64 -7.81
C LEU A 41 5.71 -9.05 -7.33
N GLN A 42 5.58 -9.21 -6.02
CA GLN A 42 5.29 -10.50 -5.39
C GLN A 42 3.84 -10.94 -5.60
N ASN A 43 2.91 -10.01 -5.80
CA ASN A 43 1.47 -10.28 -5.71
C ASN A 43 0.68 -10.04 -7.00
N TRP A 44 1.23 -9.36 -8.00
CA TRP A 44 0.46 -8.91 -9.16
C TRP A 44 -0.17 -10.06 -9.96
N LYS A 45 0.55 -11.16 -10.20
CA LYS A 45 0.00 -12.32 -10.95
C LYS A 45 -1.18 -12.98 -10.23
N PHE A 46 -1.05 -13.18 -8.92
CA PHE A 46 -2.11 -13.76 -8.10
C PHE A 46 -3.32 -12.83 -8.00
N ALA A 47 -3.08 -11.53 -7.77
CA ALA A 47 -4.14 -10.54 -7.75
C ALA A 47 -4.85 -10.43 -9.11
N GLN A 48 -4.10 -10.47 -10.22
CA GLN A 48 -4.66 -10.48 -11.57
C GLN A 48 -5.59 -11.69 -11.78
N PHE A 49 -5.15 -12.89 -11.40
CA PHE A 49 -5.98 -14.09 -11.44
C PHE A 49 -7.29 -13.90 -10.65
N PHE A 50 -7.21 -13.32 -9.44
CA PHE A 50 -8.41 -13.03 -8.64
C PHE A 50 -9.34 -12.04 -9.35
N PHE A 51 -8.82 -10.95 -9.91
CA PHE A 51 -9.64 -9.95 -10.60
C PHE A 51 -10.32 -10.52 -11.84
N GLU A 52 -9.63 -11.35 -12.62
CA GLU A 52 -10.18 -12.04 -13.79
C GLU A 52 -11.26 -13.05 -13.38
N TRP A 53 -11.01 -13.83 -12.33
CA TRP A 53 -12.00 -14.76 -11.77
C TRP A 53 -13.26 -14.04 -11.28
N ALA A 54 -13.09 -12.95 -10.53
CA ALA A 54 -14.21 -12.17 -9.97
C ALA A 54 -15.03 -11.47 -11.07
N GLN A 55 -14.38 -11.00 -12.14
CA GLN A 55 -15.08 -10.38 -13.29
C GLN A 55 -16.00 -11.36 -14.02
N GLN A 56 -15.70 -12.66 -13.96
CA GLN A 56 -16.50 -13.69 -14.60
C GLN A 56 -17.69 -14.16 -13.75
N GLY A 57 -17.86 -13.60 -12.54
CA GLY A 57 -18.99 -13.94 -11.65
C GLY A 57 -19.03 -15.41 -11.24
N ARG A 58 -17.86 -16.07 -11.20
CA ARG A 58 -17.77 -17.49 -10.84
C ARG A 58 -18.04 -17.68 -9.34
N GLU A 59 -18.69 -18.77 -8.99
CA GLU A 59 -18.85 -19.21 -7.60
C GLU A 59 -17.55 -19.81 -7.06
N MET A 60 -17.38 -19.77 -5.73
CA MET A 60 -16.23 -20.40 -5.08
C MET A 60 -16.23 -21.91 -5.35
N PRO A 61 -15.12 -22.49 -5.85
CA PRO A 61 -14.98 -23.91 -6.04
C PRO A 61 -15.18 -24.68 -4.73
N THR A 62 -15.77 -25.86 -4.83
CA THR A 62 -15.99 -26.75 -3.68
C THR A 62 -14.77 -27.62 -3.35
N ASP A 63 -13.82 -27.77 -4.29
CA ASP A 63 -12.59 -28.51 -4.03
C ASP A 63 -11.57 -27.66 -3.25
N ASN A 64 -10.88 -28.29 -2.32
CA ASN A 64 -9.95 -27.61 -1.40
C ASN A 64 -8.81 -26.90 -2.13
N GLU A 65 -8.27 -27.49 -3.22
CA GLU A 65 -7.12 -26.94 -3.93
C GLU A 65 -7.46 -25.65 -4.68
N SER A 66 -8.54 -25.66 -5.47
CA SER A 66 -9.00 -24.48 -6.19
C SER A 66 -9.49 -23.38 -5.25
N SER A 67 -10.16 -23.78 -4.16
CA SER A 67 -10.57 -22.83 -3.10
C SER A 67 -9.36 -22.16 -2.46
N LEU A 68 -8.33 -22.92 -2.07
CA LEU A 68 -7.10 -22.37 -1.51
C LEU A 68 -6.41 -21.40 -2.49
N ARG A 69 -6.33 -21.77 -3.78
CA ARG A 69 -5.75 -20.90 -4.81
C ARG A 69 -6.48 -19.56 -4.92
N ILE A 70 -7.81 -19.56 -4.85
CA ILE A 70 -8.60 -18.32 -4.89
C ILE A 70 -8.43 -17.51 -3.61
N GLN A 71 -8.32 -18.15 -2.45
CA GLN A 71 -8.05 -17.46 -1.19
C GLN A 71 -6.69 -16.76 -1.19
N VAL A 72 -5.63 -17.43 -1.69
CA VAL A 72 -4.31 -16.82 -1.88
C VAL A 72 -4.39 -15.64 -2.83
N ALA A 73 -5.09 -15.79 -3.95
CA ALA A 73 -5.27 -14.74 -4.95
C ALA A 73 -6.05 -13.53 -4.41
N ALA A 74 -7.11 -13.77 -3.63
CA ALA A 74 -7.88 -12.74 -2.95
C ALA A 74 -7.01 -11.99 -1.92
N ARG A 75 -6.17 -12.71 -1.18
CA ARG A 75 -5.22 -12.10 -0.24
C ARG A 75 -4.19 -11.24 -0.97
N SER A 76 -3.61 -11.71 -2.06
CA SER A 76 -2.72 -10.90 -2.89
C SER A 76 -3.39 -9.62 -3.39
N ALA A 77 -4.66 -9.67 -3.80
CA ALA A 77 -5.42 -8.47 -4.16
C ALA A 77 -5.62 -7.51 -2.97
N GLN A 78 -5.82 -8.01 -1.75
CA GLN A 78 -5.86 -7.17 -0.54
C GLN A 78 -4.51 -6.50 -0.25
N LEU A 79 -3.39 -7.22 -0.41
CA LEU A 79 -2.05 -6.66 -0.23
C LEU A 79 -1.73 -5.58 -1.27
N LEU A 80 -2.18 -5.77 -2.53
CA LEU A 80 -2.11 -4.74 -3.55
C LEU A 80 -2.96 -3.52 -3.20
N ASN A 81 -4.16 -3.72 -2.65
CA ASN A 81 -5.01 -2.62 -2.21
C ASN A 81 -4.34 -1.80 -1.09
N ALA A 82 -3.62 -2.45 -0.17
CA ALA A 82 -2.88 -1.78 0.89
C ALA A 82 -1.78 -0.84 0.37
N ILE A 83 -1.29 -1.03 -0.87
CA ILE A 83 -0.33 -0.12 -1.52
C ILE A 83 -0.99 0.81 -2.55
N GLY A 84 -2.32 0.81 -2.63
CA GLY A 84 -3.13 1.68 -3.48
C GLY A 84 -3.49 1.11 -4.85
N VAL A 85 -3.34 -0.20 -5.08
CA VAL A 85 -3.75 -0.90 -6.31
C VAL A 85 -5.03 -1.69 -6.04
N SER A 86 -6.17 -1.12 -6.43
CA SER A 86 -7.51 -1.63 -6.05
C SER A 86 -8.28 -2.35 -7.16
N SER A 87 -7.64 -2.56 -8.31
CA SER A 87 -8.24 -3.21 -9.48
C SER A 87 -7.16 -3.96 -10.26
N PHE A 88 -7.45 -4.28 -11.53
CA PHE A 88 -6.50 -4.88 -12.48
C PHE A 88 -5.06 -4.39 -12.26
N ALA A 89 -4.14 -5.34 -12.10
CA ALA A 89 -2.72 -5.09 -11.90
C ALA A 89 -2.00 -5.41 -13.21
N PRO A 90 -1.55 -4.39 -13.98
CA PRO A 90 -0.82 -4.62 -15.22
C PRO A 90 0.47 -5.41 -15.02
N ASP A 91 1.03 -5.93 -16.11
CA ASP A 91 2.36 -6.53 -16.06
C ASP A 91 3.40 -5.43 -15.72
N PRO A 92 4.25 -5.58 -14.68
CA PRO A 92 5.27 -4.59 -14.32
C PRO A 92 6.34 -4.36 -15.40
N GLN A 93 6.43 -5.23 -16.41
CA GLN A 93 7.30 -5.06 -17.58
C GLN A 93 6.82 -3.95 -18.52
N LEU A 94 5.53 -3.62 -18.50
CA LEU A 94 4.98 -2.57 -19.35
C LEU A 94 5.51 -1.20 -18.91
N GLU A 95 5.96 -0.41 -19.87
CA GLU A 95 6.25 1.00 -19.64
C GLU A 95 4.93 1.79 -19.59
N PHE A 96 4.97 3.00 -19.03
CA PHE A 96 3.75 3.81 -18.88
C PHE A 96 3.03 4.04 -20.21
N ASP A 97 3.77 4.33 -21.27
CA ASP A 97 3.22 4.67 -22.58
C ASP A 97 2.52 3.45 -23.23
N ASP A 98 2.89 2.22 -22.83
CA ASP A 98 2.25 0.98 -23.28
C ASP A 98 0.94 0.67 -22.53
N LEU A 99 0.64 1.38 -21.43
CA LEU A 99 -0.61 1.23 -20.69
C LEU A 99 -1.78 1.94 -21.37
N GLU A 100 -1.51 3.02 -22.11
CA GLU A 100 -2.51 3.92 -22.70
C GLU A 100 -3.36 3.26 -23.80
N GLY A 101 -2.84 2.19 -24.44
CA GLY A 101 -3.59 1.38 -25.41
C GLY A 101 -4.58 0.40 -24.79
N SER A 102 -4.58 0.22 -23.47
CA SER A 102 -5.59 -0.56 -22.79
C SER A 102 -6.78 0.35 -22.48
N GLU A 103 -7.99 0.01 -22.93
CA GLU A 103 -9.26 0.64 -22.48
C GLU A 103 -9.51 0.54 -20.96
N ARG A 104 -8.50 0.08 -20.21
CA ARG A 104 -8.48 -0.25 -18.80
C ARG A 104 -7.50 0.63 -18.04
N LEU A 105 -7.44 1.94 -18.33
CA LEU A 105 -6.83 2.87 -17.39
C LEU A 105 -7.57 2.74 -16.06
N THR A 106 -6.92 2.03 -15.16
CA THR A 106 -7.51 1.65 -13.88
C THR A 106 -7.79 2.89 -13.04
N PRO A 107 -8.87 2.92 -12.24
CA PRO A 107 -9.23 4.10 -11.44
C PRO A 107 -8.09 4.61 -10.53
N TRP A 108 -7.15 3.76 -10.14
CA TRP A 108 -6.00 4.14 -9.32
C TRP A 108 -4.88 4.86 -10.09
N LEU A 109 -4.82 4.69 -11.42
CA LEU A 109 -3.98 5.48 -12.34
C LEU A 109 -4.67 6.77 -12.84
N GLY A 110 -5.86 7.10 -12.35
CA GLY A 110 -6.54 8.37 -12.70
C GLY A 110 -5.74 9.61 -12.27
N GLY A 111 -6.05 10.79 -12.79
CA GLY A 111 -5.31 12.03 -12.47
C GLY A 111 -5.53 12.56 -11.05
N SER A 112 -5.19 13.85 -10.83
CA SER A 112 -5.56 14.57 -9.60
C SER A 112 -7.07 14.74 -9.44
N ILE A 113 -7.81 14.57 -10.55
CA ILE A 113 -9.26 14.42 -10.61
C ILE A 113 -9.48 13.03 -11.19
N SER A 114 -10.28 12.21 -10.49
CA SER A 114 -10.58 10.84 -10.91
C SER A 114 -12.07 10.58 -10.69
N PRO A 115 -12.74 9.88 -11.62
CA PRO A 115 -14.12 9.47 -11.38
C PRO A 115 -14.19 8.60 -10.11
N VAL A 116 -15.20 8.87 -9.28
CA VAL A 116 -15.46 8.07 -8.08
C VAL A 116 -16.40 6.94 -8.49
N SER A 117 -15.95 5.69 -8.36
CA SER A 117 -16.82 4.54 -8.61
C SER A 117 -17.85 4.38 -7.50
N LEU A 118 -19.01 3.77 -7.80
CA LEU A 118 -20.02 3.44 -6.78
C LEU A 118 -19.43 2.62 -5.63
N ARG A 119 -18.53 1.66 -5.95
CA ARG A 119 -17.82 0.88 -4.92
C ARG A 119 -17.03 1.76 -3.97
N ARG A 120 -16.38 2.82 -4.48
CA ARG A 120 -15.65 3.77 -3.64
C ARG A 120 -16.58 4.62 -2.79
N ILE A 121 -17.71 5.07 -3.34
CA ILE A 121 -18.74 5.77 -2.55
C ILE A 121 -19.21 4.89 -1.39
N TRP A 122 -19.54 3.62 -1.66
CA TRP A 122 -19.89 2.66 -0.62
C TRP A 122 -18.78 2.48 0.42
N GLY A 123 -17.53 2.34 -0.01
CA GLY A 123 -16.40 2.25 0.92
C GLY A 123 -16.29 3.47 1.83
N ILE A 124 -16.46 4.68 1.27
CA ILE A 124 -16.44 5.92 2.04
C ILE A 124 -17.61 5.97 3.04
N LEU A 125 -18.82 5.57 2.63
CA LEU A 125 -19.98 5.51 3.51
C LEU A 125 -19.75 4.52 4.67
N ILE A 126 -19.27 3.31 4.37
CA ILE A 126 -18.95 2.29 5.39
C ILE A 126 -17.90 2.80 6.38
N SER A 127 -16.90 3.55 5.92
CA SER A 127 -15.85 4.10 6.79
C SER A 127 -16.27 5.33 7.58
N ALA A 128 -17.26 6.09 7.09
CA ALA A 128 -17.69 7.34 7.71
C ALA A 128 -18.86 7.16 8.70
N MET A 129 -19.65 6.09 8.57
CA MET A 129 -20.84 5.84 9.35
C MET A 129 -20.57 4.85 10.49
N SER A 130 -21.35 4.93 11.57
CA SER A 130 -21.35 3.85 12.57
C SER A 130 -22.04 2.61 12.01
N ALA A 131 -21.84 1.45 12.64
CA ALA A 131 -22.48 0.21 12.20
C ALA A 131 -24.02 0.31 12.27
N GLU A 132 -24.55 1.00 13.29
CA GLU A 132 -25.98 1.25 13.47
C GLU A 132 -26.52 2.16 12.36
N ASP A 133 -25.89 3.31 12.11
CA ASP A 133 -26.29 4.25 11.04
C ASP A 133 -26.27 3.57 9.66
N PHE A 134 -25.25 2.75 9.41
CA PHE A 134 -25.11 2.04 8.16
C PHE A 134 -26.21 0.99 7.98
N GLN A 135 -26.58 0.27 9.05
CA GLN A 135 -27.66 -0.70 9.04
C GLN A 135 -29.02 -0.04 8.78
N ASP A 136 -29.28 1.11 9.40
CA ASP A 136 -30.50 1.88 9.17
C ASP A 136 -30.60 2.37 7.74
N ALA A 137 -29.52 2.98 7.22
CA ALA A 137 -29.44 3.39 5.83
C ALA A 137 -29.61 2.21 4.85
N ALA A 138 -28.96 1.07 5.12
CA ALA A 138 -29.10 -0.14 4.32
C ALA A 138 -30.54 -0.67 4.32
N THR A 139 -31.24 -0.58 5.46
CA THR A 139 -32.65 -0.97 5.59
C THR A 139 -33.55 -0.10 4.72
N GLN A 140 -33.36 1.23 4.75
CA GLN A 140 -34.13 2.15 3.91
C GLN A 140 -33.85 1.95 2.42
N ILE A 141 -32.59 1.71 2.05
CA ILE A 141 -32.20 1.42 0.66
C ILE A 141 -32.82 0.10 0.20
N THR A 142 -32.80 -0.94 1.03
CA THR A 142 -33.40 -2.24 0.71
C THR A 142 -34.92 -2.12 0.54
N ALA A 143 -35.59 -1.38 1.43
CA ALA A 143 -37.03 -1.11 1.34
C ALA A 143 -37.42 -0.31 0.09
N ALA A 144 -36.53 0.56 -0.40
CA ALA A 144 -36.74 1.31 -1.64
C ALA A 144 -36.63 0.43 -2.89
N MET A 145 -35.97 -0.73 -2.80
CA MET A 145 -35.61 -1.61 -3.92
C MET A 145 -36.49 -2.87 -4.04
N SER A 146 -37.38 -3.14 -3.07
CA SER A 146 -38.04 -4.43 -2.90
C SER A 146 -39.38 -4.64 -3.65
N ASP A 147 -39.84 -3.70 -4.49
CA ASP A 147 -41.17 -3.81 -5.14
C ASP A 147 -41.14 -3.45 -6.64
N GLU A 148 -41.56 -4.39 -7.50
CA GLU A 148 -41.58 -4.23 -8.97
C GLU A 148 -42.72 -3.34 -9.48
N LYS A 149 -43.77 -3.13 -8.69
CA LYS A 149 -45.02 -2.53 -9.19
C LYS A 149 -45.00 -1.01 -9.32
N ASP A 150 -44.21 -0.31 -8.50
CA ASP A 150 -43.99 1.14 -8.61
C ASP A 150 -42.60 1.56 -8.11
N PRO A 151 -41.56 1.37 -8.95
CA PRO A 151 -40.18 1.69 -8.58
C PRO A 151 -39.95 3.18 -8.30
N GLY A 152 -40.72 4.07 -8.93
CA GLY A 152 -40.56 5.51 -8.82
C GLY A 152 -41.01 6.04 -7.46
N PHE A 153 -42.21 5.64 -7.02
CA PHE A 153 -42.75 6.03 -5.73
C PHE A 153 -41.90 5.51 -4.57
N ARG A 154 -41.46 4.24 -4.60
CA ARG A 154 -40.64 3.66 -3.54
C ARG A 154 -39.25 4.26 -3.47
N LYS A 155 -38.62 4.55 -4.61
CA LYS A 155 -37.35 5.30 -4.63
C LYS A 155 -37.51 6.68 -3.98
N ALA A 156 -38.59 7.39 -4.30
CA ALA A 156 -38.88 8.69 -3.68
C ALA A 156 -39.15 8.56 -2.16
N ALA A 157 -39.90 7.53 -1.75
CA ALA A 157 -40.19 7.26 -0.34
C ALA A 157 -38.93 6.89 0.44
N GLY A 158 -38.05 6.04 -0.11
CA GLY A 158 -36.77 5.68 0.50
C GLY A 158 -35.81 6.87 0.61
N LEU A 159 -35.73 7.72 -0.42
CA LEU A 159 -35.00 8.99 -0.34
C LEU A 159 -35.59 9.94 0.72
N GLY A 160 -36.91 9.95 0.88
CA GLY A 160 -37.60 10.68 1.94
C GLY A 160 -37.26 10.14 3.33
N ALA A 161 -37.21 8.81 3.50
CA ALA A 161 -36.87 8.16 4.75
C ALA A 161 -35.39 8.39 5.13
N LEU A 162 -34.47 8.37 4.16
CA LEU A 162 -33.07 8.74 4.41
C LEU A 162 -32.92 10.16 4.97
N ARG A 163 -33.78 11.11 4.56
CA ARG A 163 -33.81 12.49 5.10
C ARG A 163 -34.38 12.56 6.52
N GLN A 164 -35.04 11.51 7.00
CA GLN A 164 -35.62 11.45 8.35
C GLN A 164 -34.67 10.80 9.36
N ILE A 165 -33.54 10.26 8.92
CA ILE A 165 -32.49 9.81 9.85
C ILE A 165 -31.92 11.08 10.50
N GLU A 166 -32.39 11.37 11.71
CA GLU A 166 -32.13 12.61 12.48
C GLU A 166 -30.65 12.82 12.84
N GLU A 167 -29.79 11.84 12.60
CA GLU A 167 -28.37 11.95 12.89
C GLU A 167 -27.69 12.99 11.97
N MET A 168 -27.20 14.06 12.61
CA MET A 168 -26.34 15.12 12.05
C MET A 168 -25.18 14.61 11.20
N LYS A 169 -24.84 13.31 11.27
CA LYS A 169 -23.73 12.66 10.59
C LYS A 169 -23.95 12.39 9.11
N ILE A 170 -25.19 12.17 8.64
CA ILE A 170 -25.43 11.94 7.20
C ILE A 170 -25.23 13.22 6.39
N ASP A 171 -25.51 14.38 7.00
CA ASP A 171 -25.24 15.70 6.43
C ASP A 171 -23.79 16.18 6.67
N GLN A 172 -22.94 15.39 7.33
CA GLN A 172 -21.53 15.75 7.50
C GLN A 172 -20.79 15.68 6.17
N MET A 173 -19.96 16.69 5.94
CA MET A 173 -18.99 16.64 4.87
C MET A 173 -18.00 15.51 5.13
N LEU A 174 -17.85 14.63 4.15
CA LEU A 174 -16.88 13.54 4.19
C LEU A 174 -15.46 14.11 4.35
N ASN A 175 -14.59 13.30 4.96
CA ASN A 175 -13.18 13.66 5.11
C ASN A 175 -12.42 13.72 3.77
N GLU A 176 -13.00 13.24 2.67
CA GLU A 176 -12.50 13.40 1.31
C GLU A 176 -13.41 14.37 0.52
N PRO A 177 -12.85 15.29 -0.30
CA PRO A 177 -13.67 16.16 -1.14
C PRO A 177 -14.30 15.37 -2.28
N ILE A 178 -15.60 15.11 -2.20
CA ILE A 178 -16.40 14.63 -3.32
C ILE A 178 -17.08 15.85 -3.95
N VAL A 179 -16.78 16.11 -5.22
CA VAL A 179 -17.31 17.25 -5.95
C VAL A 179 -18.23 16.78 -7.07
N TYR A 180 -19.39 17.44 -7.18
CA TYR A 180 -20.21 17.36 -8.37
C TYR A 180 -19.74 18.43 -9.36
N ILE A 181 -19.42 18.00 -10.58
CA ILE A 181 -19.04 18.90 -11.67
C ILE A 181 -20.23 18.94 -12.65
N ASN A 182 -20.80 20.12 -12.86
CA ASN A 182 -21.79 20.32 -13.92
C ASN A 182 -21.05 20.32 -15.28
N PRO A 183 -21.30 19.37 -16.18
CA PRO A 183 -20.61 19.32 -17.48
C PRO A 183 -21.02 20.45 -18.43
N GLU A 184 -22.08 21.20 -18.14
CA GLU A 184 -22.55 22.31 -18.98
C GLU A 184 -21.77 23.60 -18.77
N VAL A 185 -20.97 23.71 -17.71
CA VAL A 185 -20.14 24.91 -17.46
C VAL A 185 -18.76 24.77 -18.11
N SER A 186 -18.15 25.89 -18.48
CA SER A 186 -16.80 25.88 -19.11
C SER A 186 -15.70 25.40 -18.14
N ASP A 187 -14.63 24.82 -18.66
CA ASP A 187 -13.45 24.39 -17.87
C ASP A 187 -12.88 25.51 -16.99
N ARG A 188 -12.81 26.75 -17.52
CA ARG A 188 -12.35 27.92 -16.76
C ARG A 188 -13.23 28.21 -15.54
N GLN A 189 -14.54 27.98 -15.65
CA GLN A 189 -15.49 28.12 -14.55
C GLN A 189 -15.24 27.04 -13.49
N ILE A 190 -15.07 25.79 -13.93
CA ILE A 190 -14.78 24.65 -13.05
C ILE A 190 -13.48 24.91 -12.28
N GLU A 191 -12.40 25.32 -12.96
CA GLU A 191 -11.12 25.65 -12.32
C GLU A 191 -11.25 26.81 -11.32
N ARG A 192 -11.99 27.87 -11.68
CA ARG A 192 -12.24 29.04 -10.84
C ARG A 192 -12.97 28.66 -9.55
N ASP A 193 -13.94 27.76 -9.62
CA ASP A 193 -14.77 27.37 -8.48
C ASP A 193 -14.08 26.31 -7.60
N LEU A 194 -13.33 25.40 -8.23
CA LEU A 194 -12.60 24.32 -7.55
C LEU A 194 -11.44 24.86 -6.70
N LYS A 195 -10.72 25.89 -7.18
CA LYS A 195 -9.52 26.41 -6.52
C LYS A 195 -9.78 26.97 -5.10
N PRO A 196 -10.77 27.86 -4.86
CA PRO A 196 -11.11 28.33 -3.52
C PRO A 196 -11.54 27.20 -2.58
N MET A 197 -12.34 26.25 -3.08
CA MET A 197 -12.82 25.12 -2.29
C MET A 197 -11.66 24.21 -1.84
N LEU A 198 -10.74 23.87 -2.75
CA LEU A 198 -9.53 23.11 -2.42
C LEU A 198 -8.63 23.88 -1.44
N SER A 199 -8.50 25.20 -1.59
CA SER A 199 -7.72 26.02 -0.67
C SER A 199 -8.30 26.00 0.74
N ARG A 200 -9.63 26.14 0.88
CA ARG A 200 -10.32 26.08 2.16
C ARG A 200 -10.12 24.72 2.82
N TRP A 201 -10.36 23.65 2.09
CA TRP A 201 -10.22 22.28 2.59
C TRP A 201 -8.79 21.97 3.05
N ARG A 202 -7.78 22.40 2.30
CA ARG A 202 -6.36 22.26 2.70
C ARG A 202 -6.08 23.00 4.01
N ASN A 203 -6.59 24.21 4.18
CA ASN A 203 -6.41 24.99 5.40
C ASN A 203 -7.10 24.31 6.60
N GLU A 204 -8.34 23.84 6.43
CA GLU A 204 -9.10 23.12 7.46
C GLU A 204 -8.41 21.83 7.91
N LYS A 205 -7.73 21.13 6.98
CA LYS A 205 -6.98 19.90 7.25
C LYS A 205 -5.50 20.11 7.59
N GLY A 206 -5.03 21.37 7.64
CA GLY A 206 -3.61 21.68 7.89
C GLY A 206 -2.65 21.12 6.83
N ILE A 207 -3.12 20.91 5.60
CA ILE A 207 -2.32 20.33 4.52
C ILE A 207 -1.41 21.40 3.94
N VAL A 208 -0.12 21.29 4.24
CA VAL A 208 0.92 22.15 3.65
C VAL A 208 1.16 21.75 2.20
N VAL A 209 0.97 22.71 1.28
CA VAL A 209 1.28 22.51 -0.14
C VAL A 209 2.79 22.58 -0.34
N GLY A 210 3.40 21.42 -0.58
CA GLY A 210 4.81 21.34 -0.95
C GLY A 210 5.08 21.80 -2.39
N ARG A 211 6.31 22.20 -2.67
CA ARG A 211 6.79 22.40 -4.04
C ARG A 211 6.76 21.08 -4.79
N ASP A 212 6.18 21.09 -5.99
CA ASP A 212 6.25 19.94 -6.89
C ASP A 212 7.72 19.68 -7.29
N ARG A 213 8.14 18.42 -7.16
CA ARG A 213 9.48 17.92 -7.51
C ARG A 213 9.41 16.82 -8.58
N SER A 214 8.34 16.82 -9.36
CA SER A 214 8.13 15.91 -10.48
C SER A 214 9.30 15.90 -11.47
N ASP A 215 9.99 17.04 -11.62
CA ASP A 215 11.22 17.21 -12.39
C ASP A 215 12.37 16.29 -11.94
N SER A 216 12.41 15.94 -10.65
CA SER A 216 13.50 15.18 -10.03
C SER A 216 13.19 13.68 -9.88
N TYR A 217 11.94 13.25 -10.10
CA TYR A 217 11.52 11.87 -9.84
C TYR A 217 12.23 10.85 -10.73
N ALA A 218 12.48 11.19 -12.00
CA ALA A 218 13.23 10.32 -12.90
C ALA A 218 14.66 10.06 -12.38
N ASP A 219 15.33 11.10 -11.89
CA ASP A 219 16.66 11.00 -11.29
C ASP A 219 16.67 10.15 -10.01
N TYR A 220 15.62 10.25 -9.20
CA TYR A 220 15.47 9.43 -7.99
C TYR A 220 15.29 7.96 -8.36
N LEU A 221 14.37 7.67 -9.29
CA LEU A 221 14.11 6.29 -9.74
C LEU A 221 15.31 5.69 -10.46
N ARG A 222 16.09 6.46 -11.23
CA ARG A 222 17.33 5.97 -11.84
C ARG A 222 18.35 5.50 -10.78
N VAL A 223 18.47 6.24 -9.68
CA VAL A 223 19.32 5.81 -8.55
C VAL A 223 18.77 4.56 -7.87
N TRP A 224 17.45 4.46 -7.70
CA TRP A 224 16.80 3.24 -7.21
C TRP A 224 17.11 2.04 -8.12
N ASP A 225 16.98 2.23 -9.42
CA ASP A 225 17.11 1.15 -10.39
C ASP A 225 18.51 0.54 -10.38
N LEU A 226 19.54 1.39 -10.39
CA LEU A 226 20.93 0.94 -10.30
C LEU A 226 21.26 0.35 -8.92
N ARG A 227 20.72 0.93 -7.85
CA ARG A 227 21.01 0.49 -6.48
C ARG A 227 20.40 -0.86 -6.16
N GLU A 228 19.13 -1.03 -6.52
CA GLU A 228 18.36 -2.24 -6.24
C GLU A 228 18.38 -3.23 -7.42
N GLY A 229 19.08 -2.94 -8.51
CA GLY A 229 19.15 -3.83 -9.68
C GLY A 229 17.78 -4.04 -10.34
N TRP A 230 16.95 -3.01 -10.38
CA TRP A 230 15.64 -3.05 -11.04
C TRP A 230 15.80 -2.87 -12.55
N GLU A 231 15.15 -3.74 -13.33
CA GLU A 231 15.08 -3.61 -14.78
C GLU A 231 13.88 -4.35 -15.34
N ALA A 232 13.20 -3.74 -16.32
CA ALA A 232 12.16 -4.38 -17.13
C ALA A 232 11.19 -5.23 -16.28
N GLY A 233 10.62 -4.64 -15.22
CA GLY A 233 9.61 -5.30 -14.40
C GLY A 233 10.12 -6.33 -13.38
N ALA A 234 11.44 -6.46 -13.17
CA ALA A 234 11.99 -7.39 -12.18
C ALA A 234 13.25 -6.86 -11.47
N TYR A 235 13.53 -7.42 -10.29
CA TYR A 235 14.78 -7.21 -9.56
C TYR A 235 15.80 -8.29 -9.89
N SER A 236 17.03 -7.88 -10.22
CA SER A 236 18.16 -8.77 -10.49
C SER A 236 19.31 -8.56 -9.51
N ALA A 237 19.75 -9.64 -8.87
CA ALA A 237 20.84 -9.63 -7.89
C ALA A 237 22.19 -9.22 -8.52
N ASP A 238 22.44 -9.64 -9.76
CA ASP A 238 23.70 -9.38 -10.48
C ASP A 238 23.84 -7.92 -10.94
N ARG A 239 22.73 -7.18 -10.97
CA ARG A 239 22.70 -5.78 -11.41
C ARG A 239 22.76 -4.79 -10.24
N GLU A 240 22.72 -5.26 -8.99
CA GLU A 240 22.79 -4.39 -7.82
C GLU A 240 24.12 -3.67 -7.73
N ARG A 241 24.08 -2.37 -7.45
CA ARG A 241 25.29 -1.54 -7.28
C ARG A 241 25.38 -0.92 -5.89
N THR A 242 26.59 -0.76 -5.39
CA THR A 242 26.87 0.08 -4.23
C THR A 242 26.53 1.54 -4.54
N LEU A 243 26.13 2.33 -3.53
CA LEU A 243 25.89 3.77 -3.75
C LEU A 243 27.13 4.51 -4.28
N LYS A 244 28.33 3.98 -4.02
CA LYS A 244 29.59 4.49 -4.58
C LYS A 244 29.67 4.22 -6.09
N GLU A 245 29.34 3.01 -6.52
CA GLU A 245 29.28 2.65 -7.94
C GLU A 245 28.19 3.44 -8.68
N VAL A 246 27.00 3.57 -8.08
CA VAL A 246 25.91 4.39 -8.62
C VAL A 246 26.37 5.85 -8.78
N ALA A 247 27.06 6.41 -7.78
CA ALA A 247 27.57 7.77 -7.84
C ALA A 247 28.60 7.96 -8.96
N ASN A 248 29.52 7.00 -9.13
CA ASN A 248 30.52 7.03 -10.19
C ASN A 248 29.88 6.94 -11.58
N GLU A 249 28.92 6.03 -11.77
CA GLU A 249 28.23 5.83 -13.06
C GLU A 249 27.38 7.03 -13.47
N LEU A 250 26.73 7.68 -12.51
CA LEU A 250 25.91 8.86 -12.78
C LEU A 250 26.72 10.17 -12.74
N GLU A 251 28.04 10.10 -12.51
CA GLU A 251 28.94 11.26 -12.36
C GLU A 251 28.46 12.27 -11.31
N ILE A 252 27.90 11.77 -10.20
CA ILE A 252 27.40 12.59 -9.09
C ILE A 252 28.19 12.32 -7.80
N LYS A 253 28.09 13.23 -6.84
CA LYS A 253 28.67 13.02 -5.51
C LYS A 253 27.99 11.83 -4.79
N PRO A 254 28.74 11.01 -4.03
CA PRO A 254 28.14 9.92 -3.23
C PRO A 254 27.04 10.37 -2.26
N SER A 255 27.16 11.58 -1.71
CA SER A 255 26.12 12.18 -0.87
C SER A 255 24.83 12.46 -1.64
N THR A 256 24.94 12.91 -2.89
CA THR A 256 23.79 13.12 -3.79
C THR A 256 23.13 11.79 -4.14
N ALA A 257 23.91 10.76 -4.47
CA ALA A 257 23.37 9.41 -4.73
C ALA A 257 22.61 8.87 -3.51
N ASN A 258 23.19 8.99 -2.30
CA ASN A 258 22.52 8.58 -1.07
C ASN A 258 21.21 9.36 -0.82
N MET A 259 21.21 10.68 -0.98
CA MET A 259 20.00 11.50 -0.83
C MET A 259 18.93 11.09 -1.84
N ARG A 260 19.28 10.97 -3.12
CA ARG A 260 18.35 10.55 -4.20
C ARG A 260 17.79 9.16 -3.94
N TYR A 261 18.61 8.23 -3.47
CA TYR A 261 18.15 6.89 -3.08
C TYR A 261 17.13 6.94 -1.94
N ARG A 262 17.36 7.74 -0.89
CA ARG A 262 16.39 7.90 0.20
C ARG A 262 15.08 8.50 -0.29
N SER A 263 15.14 9.49 -1.18
CA SER A 263 13.94 10.07 -1.80
C SER A 263 13.21 9.06 -2.69
N ALA A 264 13.95 8.24 -3.46
CA ALA A 264 13.38 7.19 -4.28
C ALA A 264 12.71 6.11 -3.43
N PHE A 265 13.34 5.69 -2.34
CA PHE A 265 12.74 4.75 -1.39
C PHE A 265 11.42 5.25 -0.83
N GLN A 266 11.36 6.52 -0.42
CA GLN A 266 10.11 7.13 0.02
C GLN A 266 9.09 7.27 -1.11
N LEU A 267 9.54 7.57 -2.32
CA LEU A 267 8.67 7.66 -3.49
C LEU A 267 8.02 6.31 -3.81
N VAL A 268 8.82 5.23 -3.83
CA VAL A 268 8.38 3.86 -4.08
C VAL A 268 7.54 3.33 -2.94
N THR A 269 8.00 3.36 -1.70
CA THR A 269 7.30 2.68 -0.58
C THR A 269 6.26 3.56 0.11
N GLY A 270 6.42 4.88 0.03
CA GLY A 270 5.68 5.84 0.84
C GLY A 270 6.27 6.16 2.19
N HIS A 271 7.34 5.47 2.57
CA HIS A 271 7.92 5.55 3.91
C HIS A 271 9.33 6.13 3.87
N PRO A 272 9.75 6.90 4.89
CA PRO A 272 11.13 7.37 4.95
C PRO A 272 12.09 6.19 4.96
N TYR A 273 13.23 6.34 4.28
CA TYR A 273 14.26 5.31 4.29
C TYR A 273 14.82 5.12 5.70
N LEU A 274 14.54 3.93 6.24
CA LEU A 274 15.13 3.34 7.43
C LEU A 274 15.55 1.92 7.07
N ILE A 275 16.65 1.43 7.66
CA ILE A 275 17.12 0.06 7.42
C ILE A 275 16.03 -1.00 7.71
N PRO A 276 15.29 -0.93 8.83
CA PRO A 276 14.22 -1.90 9.12
C PRO A 276 13.08 -1.85 8.11
N MET A 277 12.75 -0.66 7.59
CA MET A 277 11.78 -0.50 6.51
C MET A 277 12.28 -1.14 5.22
N TRP A 278 13.55 -0.96 4.89
CA TRP A 278 14.12 -1.64 3.73
C TRP A 278 14.04 -3.16 3.88
N VAL A 279 14.37 -3.71 5.05
CA VAL A 279 14.24 -5.16 5.29
C VAL A 279 12.78 -5.61 5.14
N ARG A 280 11.82 -4.84 5.65
CA ARG A 280 10.39 -5.20 5.56
C ARG A 280 9.83 -5.15 4.14
N PHE A 281 10.25 -4.20 3.32
CA PHE A 281 9.80 -4.12 1.93
C PHE A 281 10.61 -5.04 1.00
N MET A 282 11.94 -5.05 1.12
CA MET A 282 12.84 -5.69 0.16
C MET A 282 13.36 -7.04 0.66
N GLY A 283 13.28 -7.38 1.94
CA GLY A 283 13.93 -8.57 2.51
C GLY A 283 13.47 -9.86 1.86
N ILE A 284 12.16 -10.02 1.67
CA ILE A 284 11.58 -11.17 0.97
C ILE A 284 12.09 -11.28 -0.49
N GLU A 285 12.30 -10.14 -1.14
CA GLU A 285 12.74 -10.06 -2.54
C GLU A 285 14.24 -10.27 -2.69
N LYS A 286 15.04 -9.79 -1.72
CA LYS A 286 16.49 -9.63 -1.84
C LYS A 286 17.32 -10.55 -0.96
N LEU A 287 16.74 -11.05 0.12
CA LEU A 287 17.44 -11.88 1.10
C LEU A 287 16.94 -13.33 1.12
N SER A 288 15.77 -13.59 0.52
CA SER A 288 15.24 -14.94 0.42
C SER A 288 15.60 -15.57 -0.92
N LYS A 289 16.12 -16.80 -0.87
CA LYS A 289 16.42 -17.62 -2.06
C LYS A 289 15.16 -18.15 -2.77
N VAL A 290 13.99 -17.71 -2.30
CA VAL A 290 12.70 -18.19 -2.78
C VAL A 290 12.21 -17.35 -3.96
N VAL A 291 12.58 -16.06 -4.05
CA VAL A 291 12.34 -15.26 -5.27
C VAL A 291 13.57 -15.20 -6.16
N GLN A 292 14.78 -15.23 -5.59
CA GLN A 292 16.02 -15.14 -6.37
C GLN A 292 16.85 -16.42 -6.22
N GLU A 293 17.44 -16.90 -7.32
CA GLU A 293 18.35 -18.05 -7.30
C GLU A 293 19.58 -17.79 -6.42
N SER A 294 20.01 -16.53 -6.33
CA SER A 294 21.14 -16.09 -5.52
C SER A 294 20.83 -14.80 -4.77
N ILE A 295 21.45 -14.64 -3.60
CA ILE A 295 21.35 -13.42 -2.81
C ILE A 295 22.43 -12.45 -3.31
N GLY A 296 22.02 -11.25 -3.73
CA GLY A 296 22.92 -10.22 -4.23
C GLY A 296 24.01 -9.83 -3.22
N LYS A 297 25.25 -9.68 -3.70
CA LYS A 297 26.39 -9.29 -2.83
C LYS A 297 26.10 -7.98 -2.10
N VAL A 298 25.46 -7.02 -2.78
CA VAL A 298 25.15 -5.71 -2.20
C VAL A 298 24.10 -5.81 -1.11
N ALA A 299 23.05 -6.60 -1.32
CA ALA A 299 22.03 -6.89 -0.30
C ALA A 299 22.65 -7.54 0.97
N GLN A 300 23.55 -8.52 0.81
CA GLN A 300 24.22 -9.19 1.94
C GLN A 300 25.05 -8.25 2.83
N HIS A 301 25.70 -7.25 2.22
CA HIS A 301 26.55 -6.30 2.93
C HIS A 301 25.78 -5.08 3.44
N ARG A 302 24.46 -5.03 3.26
CA ARG A 302 23.66 -3.91 3.75
C ARG A 302 23.64 -3.93 5.28
N PRO A 303 23.86 -2.78 5.95
CA PRO A 303 23.76 -2.74 7.40
C PRO A 303 22.37 -3.18 7.85
N THR A 304 22.31 -4.13 8.77
CA THR A 304 21.06 -4.63 9.38
C THR A 304 20.62 -3.79 10.57
N LYS A 305 21.55 -3.03 11.16
CA LYS A 305 21.27 -2.11 12.27
C LYS A 305 21.54 -0.69 11.83
N SER A 306 20.60 0.21 12.12
CA SER A 306 20.86 1.63 12.02
C SER A 306 22.03 1.95 12.94
N ARG A 307 23.09 2.58 12.40
CA ARG A 307 24.03 3.30 13.25
C ARG A 307 23.29 4.54 13.74
N ALA A 308 22.42 4.36 14.73
CA ALA A 308 21.87 5.49 15.45
C ALA A 308 23.07 6.31 15.93
N LYS A 309 23.19 7.55 15.46
CA LYS A 309 23.97 8.51 16.23
C LYS A 309 23.22 8.60 17.54
N SER A 310 23.81 8.08 18.61
CA SER A 310 23.35 8.30 19.98
C SER A 310 22.87 9.75 20.03
N ALA A 311 21.61 9.98 20.42
CA ALA A 311 21.12 11.33 20.62
C ALA A 311 22.18 12.05 21.45
N LEU A 312 22.83 13.06 20.86
CA LEU A 312 23.77 13.87 21.61
C LEU A 312 22.95 14.39 22.79
N PRO A 313 23.39 14.17 24.05
CA PRO A 313 22.63 14.65 25.20
C PRO A 313 22.33 16.12 24.96
N GLU A 314 21.05 16.48 24.91
CA GLU A 314 20.59 17.87 24.74
C GLU A 314 20.87 18.71 26.01
N SER A 315 22.02 18.50 26.65
CA SER A 315 22.58 19.41 27.63
C SER A 315 23.29 20.54 26.88
N GLY A 316 22.53 21.55 26.42
CA GLY A 316 23.17 22.79 25.98
C GLY A 316 22.28 23.88 25.38
N LEU A 317 21.14 23.58 24.77
CA LEU A 317 20.33 24.61 24.11
C LEU A 317 18.84 24.38 24.36
N ALA A 318 18.42 24.73 25.57
CA ALA A 318 17.03 25.06 25.85
C ALA A 318 16.62 26.27 25.00
N GLY A 319 15.58 26.11 24.18
CA GLY A 319 15.06 27.21 23.37
C GLY A 319 14.00 26.81 22.35
N ASN A 320 12.81 26.45 22.86
CA ASN A 320 11.50 26.47 22.21
C ASN A 320 11.05 25.34 21.25
N GLU A 321 9.85 24.85 21.60
CA GLU A 321 8.80 24.19 20.81
C GLU A 321 8.99 22.71 20.43
N THR A 322 8.72 21.88 21.44
CA THR A 322 8.52 20.44 21.41
C THR A 322 7.28 20.06 20.59
N LEU A 323 7.51 19.67 19.33
CA LEU A 323 6.58 18.91 18.49
C LEU A 323 7.40 17.85 17.74
N GLY A 324 7.82 16.78 18.43
CA GLY A 324 8.67 15.75 17.81
C GLY A 324 9.06 14.50 18.61
N GLY A 325 8.63 14.35 19.87
CA GLY A 325 9.10 13.25 20.74
C GLY A 325 8.53 11.85 20.42
N ILE A 326 7.30 11.76 19.93
CA ILE A 326 6.59 10.46 19.79
C ILE A 326 7.13 9.63 18.61
N ALA A 327 7.70 10.27 17.59
CA ALA A 327 8.19 9.57 16.41
C ALA A 327 9.47 8.74 16.67
N SER A 328 10.24 9.05 17.71
CA SER A 328 11.52 8.37 17.99
C SER A 328 11.33 7.05 18.73
N GLU A 329 10.45 7.00 19.74
CA GLU A 329 10.21 5.78 20.53
C GLU A 329 9.43 4.73 19.74
N GLN A 330 8.47 5.15 18.90
CA GLN A 330 7.77 4.25 17.97
C GLN A 330 8.70 3.66 16.90
N ALA A 331 9.73 4.42 16.47
CA ALA A 331 10.69 3.93 15.48
C ALA A 331 11.59 2.82 16.06
N ASP A 332 11.98 2.91 17.34
CA ASP A 332 12.84 1.91 17.98
C ASP A 332 12.09 0.60 18.30
N SER A 333 10.84 0.66 18.78
CA SER A 333 10.04 -0.55 19.01
C SER A 333 9.70 -1.29 17.71
N GLN A 334 9.35 -0.55 16.65
CA GLN A 334 9.12 -1.12 15.33
C GLN A 334 10.39 -1.73 14.73
N THR A 335 11.56 -1.15 14.99
CA THR A 335 12.85 -1.67 14.50
C THR A 335 13.16 -3.07 15.05
N GLN A 336 12.89 -3.31 16.33
CA GLN A 336 13.09 -4.62 16.95
C GLN A 336 12.12 -5.68 16.40
N ALA A 337 10.82 -5.34 16.32
CA ALA A 337 9.80 -6.24 15.77
C ALA A 337 10.07 -6.64 14.30
N ASN A 338 10.58 -5.71 13.49
CA ASN A 338 10.88 -5.97 12.08
C ASN A 338 12.09 -6.90 11.87
N THR A 339 13.07 -6.84 12.76
CA THR A 339 14.25 -7.72 12.69
C THR A 339 13.84 -9.15 13.07
N ALA A 340 13.02 -9.31 14.11
CA ALA A 340 12.48 -10.59 14.53
C ALA A 340 11.64 -11.27 13.42
N LEU A 341 10.82 -10.52 12.68
CA LEU A 341 10.03 -11.09 11.58
C LEU A 341 10.91 -11.62 10.42
N ALA A 342 11.98 -10.91 10.07
CA ALA A 342 12.89 -11.37 9.01
C ALA A 342 13.66 -12.63 9.43
N GLU A 343 14.11 -12.69 10.68
CA GLU A 343 14.73 -13.87 11.29
C GLU A 343 13.76 -15.05 11.29
N LEU A 344 12.52 -14.82 11.74
CA LEU A 344 11.45 -15.81 11.74
C LEU A 344 11.15 -16.38 10.35
N ILE A 345 11.07 -15.54 9.32
CA ILE A 345 10.86 -16.01 7.94
C ILE A 345 12.03 -16.89 7.46
N MET A 346 13.28 -16.52 7.78
CA MET A 346 14.45 -17.33 7.43
C MET A 346 14.44 -18.68 8.16
N ASP A 347 14.03 -18.70 9.43
CA ASP A 347 13.94 -19.92 10.21
C ASP A 347 12.83 -20.85 9.70
N ILE A 348 11.64 -20.31 9.38
CA ILE A 348 10.56 -21.07 8.72
C ILE A 348 11.06 -21.66 7.39
N GLU A 349 11.74 -20.86 6.56
CA GLU A 349 12.27 -21.33 5.27
C GLU A 349 13.24 -22.51 5.45
N SER A 350 14.15 -22.42 6.42
CA SER A 350 15.10 -23.49 6.76
C SER A 350 14.39 -24.79 7.17
N LEU A 351 13.34 -24.67 7.98
CA LEU A 351 12.57 -25.81 8.47
C LEU A 351 11.69 -26.44 7.37
N VAL A 352 11.07 -25.63 6.50
CA VAL A 352 10.32 -26.10 5.33
C VAL A 352 11.24 -26.90 4.39
N ARG A 353 12.43 -26.38 4.05
CA ARG A 353 13.41 -27.09 3.22
C ARG A 353 13.88 -28.41 3.82
N SER A 354 13.83 -28.53 5.14
CA SER A 354 14.15 -29.76 5.87
C SER A 354 12.97 -30.75 5.95
N ALA A 355 11.93 -30.55 5.12
CA ALA A 355 10.71 -31.34 5.05
C ALA A 355 9.97 -31.47 6.38
N LYS A 356 10.04 -30.44 7.24
CA LYS A 356 9.31 -30.41 8.51
C LYS A 356 7.81 -30.18 8.28
N SER A 357 6.98 -30.84 9.09
CA SER A 357 5.54 -30.56 9.13
C SER A 357 5.27 -29.21 9.83
N ASN A 358 4.09 -28.63 9.64
CA ASN A 358 3.75 -27.34 10.29
C ASN A 358 3.80 -27.45 11.82
N ASP A 359 3.38 -28.59 12.38
CA ASP A 359 3.49 -28.84 13.82
C ASP A 359 4.94 -28.86 14.30
N GLN A 360 5.85 -29.47 13.54
CA GLN A 360 7.29 -29.47 13.86
C GLN A 360 7.91 -28.09 13.71
N ILE A 361 7.43 -27.28 12.77
CA ILE A 361 7.88 -25.90 12.58
C ILE A 361 7.41 -25.04 13.75
N ARG A 362 6.15 -25.18 14.19
CA ARG A 362 5.60 -24.50 15.37
C ARG A 362 6.37 -24.85 16.64
N GLU A 363 6.64 -26.13 16.85
CA GLU A 363 7.44 -26.61 17.98
C GLU A 363 8.87 -26.07 17.94
N ALA A 364 9.53 -26.09 16.78
CA ALA A 364 10.90 -25.60 16.64
C ALA A 364 11.06 -24.10 16.86
N LEU A 365 10.00 -23.32 16.62
CA LEU A 365 10.00 -21.86 16.74
C LEU A 365 9.32 -21.35 18.03
N ASP A 366 8.94 -22.28 18.92
CA ASP A 366 8.27 -21.99 20.20
C ASP A 366 7.04 -21.07 20.02
N ILE A 367 6.25 -21.32 18.97
CA ILE A 367 5.08 -20.52 18.62
C ILE A 367 3.88 -20.96 19.46
N ASP A 368 3.32 -20.01 20.21
CA ASP A 368 2.15 -20.26 21.05
C ASP A 368 0.91 -20.64 20.22
N ALA A 369 0.08 -21.54 20.78
CA ALA A 369 -1.13 -22.07 20.15
C ALA A 369 -2.14 -20.98 19.78
N THR A 370 -2.13 -19.84 20.49
CA THR A 370 -3.01 -18.71 20.24
C THR A 370 -2.73 -17.98 18.91
N THR A 371 -1.51 -18.09 18.38
CA THR A 371 -1.08 -17.46 17.10
C THR A 371 -0.89 -18.47 15.97
N ALA A 372 -1.16 -19.76 16.24
CA ALA A 372 -0.86 -20.86 15.32
C ALA A 372 -1.55 -20.75 13.95
N VAL A 373 -2.76 -20.17 13.87
CA VAL A 373 -3.50 -20.06 12.60
C VAL A 373 -2.85 -19.08 11.63
N GLU A 374 -2.47 -17.90 12.11
CA GLU A 374 -1.78 -16.88 11.31
C GLU A 374 -0.36 -17.35 10.95
N PHE A 375 0.26 -18.08 11.87
CA PHE A 375 1.57 -18.65 11.67
C PHE A 375 1.58 -19.78 10.63
N ASP A 376 0.59 -20.67 10.66
CA ASP A 376 0.43 -21.73 9.67
C ASP A 376 0.22 -21.13 8.27
N GLN A 377 -0.49 -20.01 8.14
CA GLN A 377 -0.61 -19.29 6.87
C GLN A 377 0.73 -18.75 6.37
N LEU A 378 1.58 -18.24 7.27
CA LEU A 378 2.93 -17.81 6.92
C LEU A 378 3.79 -19.01 6.48
N ILE A 379 3.70 -20.15 7.17
CA ILE A 379 4.38 -21.40 6.78
C ILE A 379 3.92 -21.84 5.39
N GLU A 380 2.61 -21.87 5.13
CA GLU A 380 2.06 -22.29 3.84
C GLU A 380 2.45 -21.32 2.70
N LEU A 381 2.47 -20.01 2.97
CA LEU A 381 2.97 -19.02 2.03
C LEU A 381 4.45 -19.24 1.69
N VAL A 382 5.28 -19.57 2.69
CA VAL A 382 6.68 -19.91 2.46
C VAL A 382 6.81 -21.25 1.71
N ARG A 383 6.03 -22.26 2.07
CA ARG A 383 6.01 -23.60 1.46
C ARG A 383 5.60 -23.57 -0.01
N ALA A 384 4.49 -22.93 -0.34
CA ALA A 384 3.99 -22.77 -1.71
C ALA A 384 5.01 -22.07 -2.63
N ARG A 385 5.95 -21.33 -2.04
CA ARG A 385 6.96 -20.56 -2.75
C ARG A 385 8.31 -21.31 -2.84
N VAL A 386 8.67 -22.12 -1.84
CA VAL A 386 9.87 -22.99 -1.84
C VAL A 386 9.68 -24.23 -2.71
N GLU A 387 8.46 -24.78 -2.75
CA GLU A 387 8.09 -25.97 -3.50
C GLU A 387 7.07 -25.62 -4.60
N PRO A 388 7.44 -24.82 -5.63
CA PRO A 388 6.54 -24.58 -6.75
C PRO A 388 6.31 -25.91 -7.49
N LYS A 389 5.07 -26.42 -7.41
CA LYS A 389 4.64 -27.62 -8.15
C LYS A 389 4.64 -27.39 -9.66
#